data_AF-A0AAP2DXX5-F1
#
_entry.id   AF-A0AAP2DXX5-F1
#
_cell.length_a   1.000
_cell.length_b   1.000
_cell.length_c   1.000
_cell.angle_alpha   90.00
_cell.angle_beta   90.00
_cell.angle_gamma   90.00
#
_symmetry.space_group_name_H-M   'P 1'
#
loop_
_entity.id
_entity.type
_entity.pdbx_description
1 polymer ?
#
loop_
_entity_poly.entity_id
_entity_poly.type
_entity_poly.pdbx_seq_one_letter_code
_entity_poly.pdbx_strand_id
1 'polypeptide(L)'
;MSCEKYLQDIYLYDELSPQAQEVIDEHVLTCTDCRTLLEEVQQQSAWVRHASFAPPEARHPQQLTDAILARIERPARRATLVTMLLAPMDSLFVRYSLAAVSVGLLVLFLSEQQNGPVVVKTMRRPAASATLNTNDFLQPYTQEKEQRPPAPPSWYQCLRDESCVGTFLETRKQRKLSSL
;
A
#
# COMPACT_ATOMS: atom_id res chain seq x y z
N MET A 1 28.53 26.45 -37.31
CA MET A 1 28.44 25.58 -36.12
C MET A 1 27.07 24.92 -36.11
N SER A 2 26.94 23.68 -35.65
CA SER A 2 25.64 22.99 -35.62
C SER A 2 24.78 23.53 -34.48
N CYS A 3 23.50 23.80 -34.75
CA CYS A 3 22.54 24.30 -33.76
C CYS A 3 22.37 23.34 -32.56
N GLU A 4 22.66 22.05 -32.73
CA GLU A 4 22.51 21.02 -31.68
C GLU A 4 23.21 21.35 -30.36
N LYS A 5 24.41 21.96 -30.42
CA LYS A 5 25.15 22.34 -29.19
C LYS A 5 24.42 23.44 -28.44
N TYR A 6 23.90 24.43 -29.16
CA TYR A 6 23.18 25.55 -28.59
C TYR A 6 21.83 25.14 -28.01
N LEU A 7 21.19 24.07 -28.51
CA LEU A 7 19.92 23.60 -27.96
C LEU A 7 20.04 23.26 -26.47
N GLN A 8 21.06 22.49 -26.10
CA GLN A 8 21.26 22.09 -24.71
C GLN A 8 21.53 23.31 -23.81
N ASP A 9 22.36 24.23 -24.31
CA ASP A 9 22.73 25.43 -23.57
C ASP A 9 21.53 26.40 -23.42
N ILE A 10 20.64 26.49 -24.42
CA ILE A 10 19.41 27.30 -24.35
C ILE A 10 18.47 26.81 -23.25
N TYR A 11 18.32 25.50 -23.04
CA TYR A 11 17.49 24.96 -21.94
C TYR A 11 18.06 25.29 -20.55
N LEU A 12 19.37 25.51 -20.46
CA LEU A 12 20.08 25.82 -19.22
C LEU A 12 20.48 27.30 -19.13
N TYR A 13 19.85 28.17 -19.93
CA TYR A 13 20.29 29.56 -20.12
C TYR A 13 20.49 30.33 -18.80
N ASP A 14 19.57 30.17 -17.85
CA ASP A 14 19.61 30.81 -16.53
C ASP A 14 20.75 30.29 -15.61
N GLU A 15 21.30 29.11 -15.90
CA GLU A 15 22.35 28.45 -15.10
C GLU A 15 23.76 28.65 -15.70
N LEU A 16 23.84 29.23 -16.89
CA LEU A 16 25.11 29.46 -17.59
C LEU A 16 25.91 30.61 -17.00
N SER A 17 27.22 30.57 -17.25
CA SER A 17 28.09 31.72 -16.97
C SER A 17 27.77 32.87 -17.93
N PRO A 18 28.03 34.14 -17.53
CA PRO A 18 27.73 35.30 -18.38
C PRO A 18 28.48 35.25 -19.72
N GLN A 19 29.68 34.66 -19.75
CA GLN A 19 30.42 34.47 -21.01
C GLN A 19 29.74 33.48 -21.95
N ALA A 20 29.14 32.41 -21.42
CA ALA A 20 28.42 31.43 -22.23
C ALA A 20 27.07 31.99 -22.74
N GLN A 21 26.40 32.81 -21.93
CA GLN A 21 25.19 33.52 -22.34
C GLN A 21 25.46 34.45 -23.54
N GLU A 22 26.55 35.23 -23.49
CA GLU A 22 26.92 36.14 -24.60
C GLU A 22 27.13 35.39 -25.94
N VAL A 23 27.72 34.19 -25.89
CA VAL A 23 27.91 33.33 -27.07
C VAL A 23 26.57 32.83 -27.64
N ILE A 24 25.58 32.57 -26.78
CA ILE A 24 24.23 32.17 -27.21
C ILE A 24 23.48 33.36 -27.77
N ASP A 25 23.58 34.53 -27.14
CA ASP A 25 22.96 35.76 -27.60
C ASP A 25 23.46 36.12 -29.01
N GLU A 26 24.77 36.02 -29.26
CA GLU A 26 25.35 36.23 -30.59
C GLU A 26 24.78 35.23 -31.61
N HIS A 27 24.67 33.95 -31.24
CA HIS A 27 24.11 32.93 -32.13
C HIS A 27 22.63 33.22 -32.46
N VAL A 28 21.83 33.57 -31.47
CA VAL A 28 20.39 33.84 -31.57
C VAL A 28 20.08 35.04 -32.47
N LEU A 29 20.99 36.01 -32.58
CA LEU A 29 20.86 37.11 -33.55
C LEU A 29 20.88 36.64 -35.01
N THR A 30 21.56 35.51 -35.28
CA THR A 30 21.72 34.96 -36.64
C THR A 30 20.80 33.79 -36.95
N CYS A 31 20.34 33.06 -35.93
CA CYS A 31 19.54 31.85 -36.07
C CYS A 31 18.11 32.07 -35.52
N THR A 32 17.13 32.16 -36.42
CA THR A 32 15.73 32.39 -36.05
C THR A 32 15.14 31.27 -35.20
N ASP A 33 15.51 30.03 -35.47
CA ASP A 33 14.95 28.86 -34.78
C ASP A 33 15.44 28.78 -33.32
N CYS A 34 16.72 29.09 -33.11
CA CYS A 34 17.28 29.19 -31.76
C CYS A 34 16.71 30.39 -30.99
N ARG A 35 16.38 31.49 -31.69
CA ARG A 35 15.70 32.64 -31.08
C ARG A 35 14.32 32.27 -30.55
N THR A 36 13.50 31.62 -31.38
CA THR A 36 12.15 31.22 -30.97
C THR A 36 12.20 30.24 -29.81
N LEU A 37 13.16 29.30 -29.82
CA LEU A 37 13.34 28.36 -28.71
C LEU A 37 13.73 29.09 -27.41
N LEU A 38 14.66 30.05 -27.48
CA LEU A 38 15.08 30.81 -26.31
C LEU A 38 13.90 31.62 -25.72
N GLU A 39 13.10 32.26 -26.56
CA GLU A 39 11.90 32.99 -26.14
C GLU A 39 10.88 32.06 -25.45
N GLU A 40 10.65 30.86 -25.99
CA GLU A 40 9.77 29.85 -25.38
C GLU A 40 10.28 29.39 -24.01
N VAL A 41 11.58 29.09 -23.90
CA VAL A 41 12.21 28.67 -22.63
C VAL A 41 12.12 29.79 -21.59
N GLN A 42 12.42 31.03 -21.96
CA GLN A 42 12.30 32.18 -21.05
C GLN A 42 10.86 32.41 -20.60
N GLN A 43 9.89 32.24 -21.50
CA GLN A 43 8.49 32.33 -21.14
C GLN A 43 8.14 31.24 -20.12
N GLN A 44 8.46 29.98 -20.41
CA GLN A 44 8.20 28.86 -19.49
C GLN A 44 8.88 29.03 -18.13
N SER A 45 10.13 29.49 -18.10
CA SER A 45 10.84 29.74 -16.84
C SER A 45 10.18 30.84 -16.02
N ALA A 46 9.65 31.90 -16.67
CA ALA A 46 8.86 32.92 -16.00
C ALA A 46 7.58 32.36 -15.37
N TRP A 47 6.85 31.47 -16.07
CA TRP A 47 5.67 30.79 -15.52
C TRP A 47 6.02 29.92 -14.30
N VAL A 48 7.10 29.14 -14.38
CA VAL A 48 7.55 28.28 -13.28
C VAL A 48 7.98 29.12 -12.08
N ARG A 49 8.72 30.22 -12.30
CA ARG A 49 9.09 31.17 -11.23
C ARG A 49 7.85 31.80 -10.60
N HIS A 50 6.88 32.24 -11.39
CA HIS A 50 5.64 32.79 -10.83
C HIS A 50 4.87 31.75 -10.01
N ALA A 51 4.81 30.50 -10.47
CA ALA A 51 4.16 29.41 -9.76
C ALA A 51 4.91 29.02 -8.47
N SER A 52 6.24 29.14 -8.43
CA SER A 52 7.02 28.81 -7.23
C SER A 52 6.88 29.85 -6.11
N PHE A 53 6.57 31.11 -6.44
CA PHE A 53 6.26 32.15 -5.46
C PHE A 53 4.80 32.16 -5.01
N ALA A 54 3.89 31.54 -5.78
CA ALA A 54 2.51 31.43 -5.38
C ALA A 54 2.38 30.42 -4.22
N PRO A 55 1.90 30.83 -3.03
CA PRO A 55 1.65 29.89 -1.95
C PRO A 55 0.63 28.85 -2.45
N PRO A 56 0.87 27.55 -2.24
CA PRO A 56 -0.06 26.52 -2.69
C PRO A 56 -1.40 26.73 -1.98
N GLU A 57 -2.46 26.91 -2.77
CA GLU A 57 -3.81 27.02 -2.23
C GLU A 57 -4.27 25.64 -1.74
N ALA A 58 -4.14 25.42 -0.44
CA ALA A 58 -4.61 24.18 0.17
C ALA A 58 -6.14 24.17 0.19
N ARG A 59 -6.76 23.23 -0.55
CA ARG A 59 -8.22 23.01 -0.49
C ARG A 59 -8.71 22.75 0.95
N HIS A 60 -7.87 22.11 1.78
CA HIS A 60 -8.15 21.81 3.18
C HIS A 60 -6.90 22.05 4.06
N PRO A 61 -6.64 23.30 4.49
CA PRO A 61 -5.41 23.64 5.22
C PRO A 61 -5.31 22.87 6.54
N GLN A 62 -6.44 22.66 7.24
CA GLN A 62 -6.49 21.90 8.50
C GLN A 62 -6.01 20.46 8.33
N GLN A 63 -6.41 19.76 7.27
CA GLN A 63 -5.99 18.37 7.02
C GLN A 63 -4.48 18.27 6.78
N LEU A 64 -3.88 19.26 6.11
CA LEU A 64 -2.43 19.30 5.92
C LEU A 64 -1.71 19.53 7.24
N THR A 65 -2.19 20.46 8.07
CA THR A 65 -1.62 20.72 9.39
C THR A 65 -1.72 19.47 10.28
N ASP A 66 -2.88 18.82 10.32
CA ASP A 66 -3.09 17.59 11.09
C ASP A 66 -2.20 16.45 10.58
N ALA A 67 -2.03 16.30 9.26
CA ALA A 67 -1.15 15.28 8.69
C ALA A 67 0.33 15.53 9.00
N ILE A 68 0.76 16.80 9.01
CA ILE A 68 2.12 17.20 9.37
C ILE A 68 2.35 16.96 10.87
N LEU A 69 1.44 17.45 11.73
CA LEU A 69 1.51 17.27 13.17
C LEU A 69 1.49 15.78 13.55
N ALA A 70 0.59 14.99 12.98
CA ALA A 70 0.54 13.54 13.20
C ALA A 70 1.80 12.81 12.74
N ARG A 71 2.64 13.41 11.90
CA ARG A 71 3.93 12.83 11.47
C ARG A 71 5.11 13.31 12.31
N ILE A 72 5.07 14.53 12.82
CA ILE A 72 6.04 15.08 13.78
C ILE A 72 5.84 14.46 15.16
N GLU A 73 4.59 14.31 15.60
CA GLU A 73 4.21 13.75 16.89
C GLU A 73 4.32 12.23 16.95
N ARG A 74 4.65 11.53 15.85
CA ARG A 74 5.05 10.11 15.94
C ARG A 74 6.34 10.07 16.74
N PRO A 75 6.32 9.69 18.03
CA PRO A 75 7.58 9.48 18.73
C PRO A 75 8.30 8.38 17.94
N ALA A 76 9.58 8.61 17.62
CA ALA A 76 10.45 7.63 16.97
C ALA A 76 10.11 6.25 17.56
N ARG A 77 9.52 5.37 16.71
CA ARG A 77 8.85 4.11 17.07
C ARG A 77 9.24 3.69 18.49
N ARG A 78 8.37 3.94 19.47
CA ARG A 78 8.46 3.22 20.74
C ARG A 78 8.44 1.76 20.34
N ALA A 79 9.59 1.09 20.44
CA ALA A 79 9.69 -0.32 20.11
C ALA A 79 8.65 -1.01 20.98
N THR A 80 7.53 -1.41 20.37
CA THR A 80 6.61 -2.33 20.99
C THR A 80 7.41 -3.53 21.48
N LEU A 81 7.09 -4.08 22.65
CA LEU A 81 7.81 -5.26 23.19
C LEU A 81 7.96 -6.36 22.13
N VAL A 82 6.95 -6.53 21.28
CA VAL A 82 6.97 -7.42 20.12
C VAL A 82 8.08 -7.07 19.13
N THR A 83 8.24 -5.80 18.73
CA THR A 83 9.34 -5.38 17.86
C THR A 83 10.71 -5.53 18.52
N MET A 84 10.82 -5.43 19.85
CA MET A 84 12.09 -5.67 20.56
C MET A 84 12.45 -7.16 20.60
N LEU A 85 11.43 -8.02 20.73
CA LEU A 85 11.57 -9.49 20.71
C LEU A 85 11.86 -10.04 19.31
N LEU A 86 11.30 -9.42 18.27
CA LEU A 86 11.54 -9.81 16.87
C LEU A 86 12.74 -9.08 16.22
N ALA A 87 13.26 -8.00 16.81
CA ALA A 87 14.47 -7.33 16.31
C ALA A 87 15.67 -8.28 16.06
N PRO A 88 15.97 -9.27 16.92
CA PRO A 88 17.07 -10.20 16.65
C PRO A 88 16.79 -11.17 15.49
N MET A 89 15.54 -11.37 15.06
CA MET A 89 15.19 -12.21 13.90
C MET A 89 15.60 -11.57 12.56
N ASP A 90 15.86 -10.24 12.55
CA ASP A 90 16.42 -9.56 11.39
C ASP A 90 17.95 -9.66 11.28
N SER A 91 18.61 -10.25 12.28
CA SER A 91 20.04 -10.53 12.16
C SER A 91 20.28 -11.65 11.15
N LEU A 92 21.23 -11.42 10.23
CA LEU A 92 21.62 -12.40 9.21
C LEU A 92 21.99 -13.75 9.84
N PHE A 93 22.66 -13.73 11.00
CA PHE A 93 23.08 -14.91 11.72
C PHE A 93 21.90 -15.83 12.12
N VAL A 94 20.81 -15.25 12.65
CA VAL A 94 19.62 -16.01 13.07
C VAL A 94 18.89 -16.62 11.87
N ARG A 95 18.86 -15.91 10.74
CA ARG A 95 18.25 -16.43 9.50
C ARG A 95 19.02 -17.63 8.96
N TYR A 96 20.35 -17.56 8.94
CA TYR A 96 21.19 -18.67 8.50
C TYR A 96 21.15 -19.86 9.46
N SER A 97 21.08 -19.62 10.78
CA SER A 97 20.97 -20.72 11.76
C SER A 97 19.66 -21.47 11.65
N LEU A 98 18.52 -20.76 11.50
CA LEU A 98 17.21 -21.38 11.27
C LEU A 98 17.17 -22.17 9.96
N ALA A 99 17.75 -21.62 8.88
CA ALA A 99 17.86 -22.33 7.60
C ALA A 99 18.69 -23.62 7.75
N ALA A 100 19.85 -23.55 8.40
CA ALA A 100 20.71 -24.72 8.64
C ALA A 100 20.01 -25.79 9.49
N VAL A 101 19.30 -25.40 10.55
CA VAL A 101 18.49 -26.31 11.38
C VAL A 101 17.40 -26.96 10.56
N SER A 102 16.67 -26.20 9.72
CA SER A 102 15.60 -26.75 8.88
C SER A 102 16.12 -27.78 7.87
N VAL A 103 17.28 -27.54 7.27
CA VAL A 103 17.93 -28.47 6.35
C VAL A 103 18.41 -29.71 7.09
N GLY A 104 19.02 -29.53 8.27
CA GLY A 104 19.46 -30.65 9.11
C GLY A 104 18.32 -31.57 9.52
N LEU A 105 17.19 -31.00 9.94
CA LEU A 105 15.98 -31.78 10.26
C LEU A 105 15.46 -32.53 9.03
N LEU A 106 15.45 -31.91 7.86
CA LEU A 106 15.00 -32.55 6.62
C LEU A 106 15.88 -33.76 6.24
N VAL A 107 17.21 -33.64 6.40
CA VAL A 107 18.14 -34.76 6.20
C VAL A 107 17.88 -35.88 7.20
N LEU A 108 17.66 -35.56 8.48
CA LEU A 108 17.33 -36.55 9.50
C LEU A 108 16.02 -37.29 9.16
N PHE A 109 14.97 -36.57 8.77
CA PHE A 109 13.70 -37.18 8.37
C PHE A 109 13.83 -38.09 7.14
N LEU A 110 14.59 -37.67 6.12
CA LEU A 110 14.86 -38.51 4.95
C LEU A 110 15.64 -39.78 5.31
N SER A 111 16.59 -39.66 6.26
CA SER A 111 17.36 -40.81 6.73
C SER A 111 16.53 -41.81 7.52
N GLU A 112 15.56 -41.35 8.32
CA GLU A 112 14.60 -42.23 8.98
C GLU A 112 13.66 -42.88 7.97
N GLN A 113 13.20 -42.15 6.95
CA GLN A 113 12.29 -42.70 5.96
C GLN A 113 12.91 -43.84 5.13
N GLN A 114 14.22 -43.79 4.86
CA GLN A 114 14.93 -44.87 4.17
C GLN A 114 15.17 -46.09 5.07
N ASN A 115 15.38 -45.87 6.37
CA ASN A 115 15.66 -46.95 7.34
C ASN A 115 14.40 -47.48 8.03
N GLY A 116 13.24 -46.84 7.81
CA GLY A 116 11.96 -47.31 8.31
C GLY A 116 11.61 -48.68 7.72
N PRO A 117 10.96 -49.57 8.50
CA PRO A 117 10.53 -50.87 7.99
C PRO A 117 9.65 -50.65 6.77
N VAL A 118 9.94 -51.37 5.69
CA VAL A 118 9.13 -51.38 4.46
C VAL A 118 7.70 -51.75 4.86
N VAL A 119 6.85 -50.74 5.01
CA VAL A 119 5.40 -50.94 5.13
C VAL A 119 4.97 -51.44 3.77
N VAL A 120 4.92 -52.76 3.64
CA VAL A 120 4.33 -53.46 2.51
C VAL A 120 2.96 -52.84 2.33
N LYS A 121 2.77 -52.06 1.26
CA LYS A 121 1.47 -51.52 0.87
C LYS A 121 0.54 -52.72 0.72
N THR A 122 -0.25 -52.99 1.75
CA THR A 122 -1.36 -53.93 1.63
C THR A 122 -2.28 -53.35 0.56
N MET A 123 -2.33 -54.05 -0.57
CA MET A 123 -3.20 -53.73 -1.70
C MET A 123 -4.61 -53.49 -1.15
N ARG A 124 -5.07 -52.24 -1.19
CA ARG A 124 -6.45 -51.86 -0.87
C ARG A 124 -7.36 -52.66 -1.81
N ARG A 125 -8.11 -53.61 -1.26
CA ARG A 125 -9.26 -54.19 -1.96
C ARG A 125 -10.22 -53.05 -2.35
N PRO A 126 -10.78 -53.04 -3.57
CA PRO A 126 -11.78 -52.05 -3.95
C PRO A 126 -13.03 -52.28 -3.08
N ALA A 127 -13.27 -51.38 -2.13
CA ALA A 127 -14.55 -51.33 -1.43
C ALA A 127 -15.58 -50.78 -2.42
N ALA A 128 -16.64 -51.54 -2.66
CA ALA A 128 -17.79 -51.13 -3.45
C ALA A 128 -18.34 -49.83 -2.86
N SER A 129 -18.40 -48.78 -3.70
CA SER A 129 -19.13 -47.53 -3.51
C SER A 129 -19.26 -47.06 -2.06
N ALA A 130 -18.25 -46.35 -1.56
CA ALA A 130 -18.44 -45.48 -0.40
C ALA A 130 -19.33 -44.30 -0.82
N THR A 131 -20.63 -44.41 -0.59
CA THR A 131 -21.55 -43.28 -0.68
C THR A 131 -21.24 -42.33 0.47
N LEU A 132 -20.50 -41.27 0.18
CA LEU A 132 -20.34 -40.15 1.10
C LEU A 132 -21.72 -39.52 1.32
N ASN A 133 -22.33 -39.83 2.47
CA ASN A 133 -23.59 -39.22 2.87
C ASN A 133 -23.32 -37.77 3.30
N THR A 134 -23.28 -36.86 2.33
CA THR A 134 -23.03 -35.43 2.53
C THR A 134 -24.13 -34.74 3.32
N ASN A 135 -25.31 -35.37 3.42
CA ASN A 135 -26.45 -34.83 4.16
C ASN A 135 -26.22 -34.80 5.68
N ASP A 136 -25.55 -35.81 6.24
CA ASP A 136 -25.24 -35.84 7.68
C ASP A 136 -24.23 -34.75 8.07
N PHE A 137 -23.36 -34.35 7.14
CA PHE A 137 -22.36 -33.31 7.39
C PHE A 137 -22.94 -31.89 7.34
N LEU A 138 -23.99 -31.66 6.55
CA LEU A 138 -24.59 -30.34 6.35
C LEU A 138 -25.71 -30.01 7.34
N GLN A 139 -26.22 -31.02 8.06
CA GLN A 139 -27.29 -30.88 9.05
C GLN A 139 -26.99 -29.85 10.18
N PRO A 140 -25.79 -29.80 10.79
CA PRO A 140 -25.51 -28.82 11.84
C PRO A 140 -25.48 -27.38 11.30
N TYR A 141 -25.00 -27.16 10.07
CA TYR A 141 -24.91 -25.84 9.46
C TYR A 141 -26.28 -25.26 9.06
N THR A 142 -27.22 -26.13 8.69
CA THR A 142 -28.58 -25.71 8.33
C THR A 142 -29.40 -25.38 9.59
N GLN A 143 -29.29 -26.18 10.65
CA GLN A 143 -29.95 -25.89 11.93
C GLN A 143 -29.46 -24.59 12.58
N GLU A 144 -28.15 -24.30 12.51
CA GLU A 144 -27.61 -23.06 13.08
C GLU A 144 -28.10 -21.81 12.31
N LYS A 145 -28.33 -21.94 11.00
CA LYS A 145 -28.85 -20.83 10.17
C LYS A 145 -30.31 -20.54 10.45
N GLU A 146 -31.10 -21.55 10.79
CA GLU A 146 -32.54 -21.43 11.04
C GLU A 146 -32.86 -20.92 12.46
N GLN A 147 -31.97 -21.17 13.42
CA GLN A 147 -32.11 -20.68 14.80
C GLN A 147 -31.56 -19.26 15.02
N ARG A 148 -30.83 -18.68 14.05
CA ARG A 148 -30.35 -17.30 14.19
C ARG A 148 -31.52 -16.32 14.07
N PRO A 149 -31.72 -15.41 15.04
CA PRO A 149 -32.66 -14.31 14.86
C PRO A 149 -32.27 -13.53 13.59
N PRO A 150 -33.25 -12.98 12.85
CA PRO A 150 -32.97 -12.25 11.62
C PRO A 150 -31.94 -11.17 11.91
N ALA A 151 -30.84 -11.18 11.14
CA ALA A 151 -29.80 -10.17 11.27
C ALA A 151 -30.46 -8.78 11.13
N PRO A 152 -30.08 -7.81 11.99
CA PRO A 152 -30.63 -6.47 11.86
C PRO A 152 -30.38 -5.96 10.43
N PRO A 153 -31.34 -5.24 9.83
CA PRO A 153 -31.22 -4.77 8.46
C PRO A 153 -29.92 -3.99 8.29
N SER A 154 -29.19 -4.33 7.22
CA SER A 154 -27.97 -3.60 6.87
C SER A 154 -28.29 -2.11 6.69
N TRP A 155 -27.33 -1.25 7.01
CA TRP A 155 -27.49 0.21 6.86
C TRP A 155 -27.91 0.60 5.43
N TYR A 156 -27.45 -0.14 4.42
CA TYR A 156 -27.84 0.04 3.03
C TYR A 156 -29.31 -0.28 2.75
N GLN A 157 -29.87 -1.35 3.34
CA GLN A 157 -31.31 -1.64 3.23
C GLN A 157 -32.15 -0.58 3.95
N CYS A 158 -31.66 -0.10 5.10
CA CYS A 158 -32.29 0.95 5.90
C CYS A 158 -32.38 2.29 5.15
N LEU A 159 -31.33 2.66 4.41
CA LEU A 159 -31.29 3.85 3.56
C LEU A 159 -32.18 3.73 2.31
N ARG A 160 -32.42 2.51 1.83
CA ARG A 160 -33.17 2.26 0.59
C ARG A 160 -34.68 2.30 0.81
N ASP A 161 -35.16 1.77 1.93
CA ASP A 161 -36.59 1.55 2.16
C ASP A 161 -37.26 2.66 3.03
N GLU A 162 -36.50 3.66 3.49
CA GLU A 162 -36.91 4.83 4.31
C GLU A 162 -37.71 4.53 5.60
N SER A 163 -38.07 3.28 5.86
CA SER A 163 -38.98 2.84 6.93
C SER A 163 -38.36 2.81 8.32
N CYS A 164 -37.05 3.05 8.43
CA CYS A 164 -36.27 2.80 9.65
C CYS A 164 -35.71 4.07 10.32
N VAL A 165 -36.07 5.27 9.85
CA VAL A 165 -35.60 6.54 10.41
C VAL A 165 -36.09 6.75 11.86
N GLY A 166 -37.28 6.24 12.20
CA GLY A 166 -37.87 6.38 13.54
C GLY A 166 -37.19 5.53 14.63
N THR A 167 -36.89 4.27 14.34
CA THR A 167 -36.38 3.31 15.34
C THR A 167 -34.91 3.55 15.71
N PHE A 168 -34.12 4.12 14.79
CA PHE A 168 -32.73 4.50 15.06
C PHE A 168 -32.59 5.71 15.98
N LEU A 169 -33.54 6.66 15.95
CA LEU A 169 -33.53 7.81 16.84
C LEU A 169 -33.89 7.42 18.28
N GLU A 170 -34.81 6.48 18.48
CA GLU A 170 -35.18 5.98 19.80
C GLU A 170 -34.05 5.18 20.47
N THR A 171 -33.39 4.29 19.72
CA THR A 171 -32.26 3.50 20.25
C THR A 171 -31.05 4.37 20.63
N ARG A 172 -30.82 5.49 19.93
CA ARG A 172 -29.77 6.46 20.30
C ARG A 172 -30.14 7.30 21.53
N LYS A 173 -31.44 7.55 21.75
CA LYS A 173 -31.94 8.26 22.95
C LYS A 173 -31.83 7.38 24.20
N GLN A 174 -32.15 6.09 24.09
CA GLN A 174 -32.01 5.14 25.20
C GLN A 174 -30.56 4.93 25.64
N ARG A 175 -29.59 4.85 24.72
CA ARG A 175 -28.16 4.71 25.09
C ARG A 175 -27.59 5.93 25.82
N LYS A 176 -28.14 7.14 25.60
CA LYS A 176 -27.76 8.35 26.35
C LYS A 176 -28.37 8.41 27.75
N LEU A 177 -29.49 7.73 27.98
CA LEU A 177 -30.17 7.66 29.28
C LEU A 177 -29.61 6.56 30.18
N SER A 178 -29.01 5.51 29.61
CA SER A 178 -28.33 4.44 30.36
C SER A 178 -26.87 4.75 30.72
N SER A 179 -26.37 5.94 30.37
CA SER A 179 -24.99 6.38 30.65
C SER A 179 -24.92 7.57 31.62
N LEU A 180 -26.01 7.82 32.36
CA LEU A 180 -26.14 8.75 33.48
C LEU A 180 -26.56 7.93 34.71
#